data_AF-A0A226DNG3-F1
#
_entry.id   AF-A0A226DNG3-F1
#
_cell.length_a   1.000
_cell.length_b   1.000
_cell.length_c   1.000
_cell.angle_alpha   90.00
_cell.angle_beta   90.00
_cell.angle_gamma   90.00
#
_symmetry.space_group_name_H-M   'P 1'
#
loop_
_entity.id
_entity.type
_entity.pdbx_description
1 polymer ?
#
loop_
_entity_poly.entity_id
_entity_poly.type
_entity_poly.pdbx_seq_one_letter_code
_entity_poly.pdbx_strand_id
1 'polypeptide(L)'
;MYTTHFLPLLLRHLKICQRLNSVAFGLDRKSENFVMTKKPFKIRMFRLQIVSHLAYCVIIVGHLCFSPLPKAKQFQGLVFLVIYIIILCGRWNYDLDVAVVQIINSAIKFETKLFKGTTVPETNTETKLMKLFIHLTFYIIIAMMVAIPVLIFVDPCSPPFLLSIREDCASISWTNCLGAQHLAILFDLWMLIHVLMGGVIEIIYILFAGTMSILNYFDVLKRNIREAQTVTEFKACTKFYRSIHILEKLFNGFLMVRLIPGYMFLMPALQVLTQYVSVMMHDEIPMPAFLIFPLVGENSFVNNIFVFTLASWVNNISKKILREQVSAIARCGWAARKSSLIKSAKACTALKIKFGSNFIDSGTPMKNKRSMKLHASSLDHAESSFVILPPLLLQSIQINRGTENIQEKLENIQAGGCANVICRQR
;
A
#
# COMPACT_ATOMS: atom_id res chain seq x y z
N MET A 1 6.37 -14.64 7.94
CA MET A 1 6.54 -13.21 7.60
C MET A 1 5.22 -12.47 7.72
N TYR A 2 4.21 -12.76 6.89
CA TYR A 2 2.84 -12.29 7.07
C TYR A 2 2.27 -12.70 8.43
N THR A 3 2.28 -14.00 8.76
CA THR A 3 1.75 -14.56 10.01
C THR A 3 2.52 -14.08 11.23
N THR A 4 3.84 -13.90 11.10
CA THR A 4 4.71 -13.54 12.23
C THR A 4 4.76 -12.04 12.51
N HIS A 5 4.77 -11.18 11.48
CA HIS A 5 4.99 -9.75 11.65
C HIS A 5 3.74 -8.90 11.42
N PHE A 6 2.90 -9.24 10.44
CA PHE A 6 1.77 -8.40 10.04
C PHE A 6 0.44 -8.87 10.61
N LEU A 7 0.24 -10.17 10.78
CA LEU A 7 -1.00 -10.75 11.30
C LEU A 7 -1.36 -10.24 12.71
N PRO A 8 -0.45 -10.10 13.69
CA PRO A 8 -0.81 -9.55 15.00
C PRO A 8 -1.37 -8.12 14.91
N LEU A 9 -0.83 -7.30 14.00
CA LEU A 9 -1.28 -5.93 13.76
C LEU A 9 -2.65 -5.93 13.07
N LEU A 10 -2.81 -6.78 12.05
CA LEU A 10 -4.09 -6.99 11.38
C LEU A 10 -5.16 -7.41 12.37
N LEU A 11 -4.90 -8.35 13.27
CA LEU A 11 -5.86 -8.82 14.26
C LEU A 11 -6.25 -7.71 15.26
N ARG A 12 -5.30 -6.87 15.67
CA ARG A 12 -5.57 -5.70 16.53
C ARG A 12 -6.51 -4.72 15.82
N HIS A 13 -6.21 -4.37 14.57
CA HIS A 13 -7.03 -3.46 13.78
C HIS A 13 -8.41 -4.08 13.50
N LEU A 14 -8.46 -5.34 13.08
CA LEU A 14 -9.68 -6.07 12.78
C LEU A 14 -10.62 -6.17 13.98
N LYS A 15 -10.10 -6.35 15.20
CA LYS A 15 -10.91 -6.36 16.41
C LYS A 15 -11.67 -5.04 16.60
N ILE A 16 -11.06 -3.91 16.28
CA ILE A 16 -11.71 -2.60 16.34
C ILE A 16 -12.77 -2.49 15.23
N CYS A 17 -12.41 -2.84 14.00
CA CYS A 17 -13.35 -2.77 12.87
C CYS A 17 -14.55 -3.72 13.03
N GLN A 18 -14.37 -4.87 13.68
CA GLN A 18 -15.45 -5.79 14.00
C GLN A 18 -16.44 -5.22 15.01
N ARG A 19 -15.96 -4.47 16.02
CA ARG A 19 -16.83 -3.75 16.96
C ARG A 19 -17.66 -2.67 16.24
N LEU A 20 -17.07 -2.03 15.24
CA LEU A 20 -17.71 -1.00 14.41
C LEU A 20 -18.55 -1.56 13.25
N ASN A 21 -18.63 -2.89 13.10
CA ASN A 21 -19.21 -3.57 11.93
C ASN A 21 -18.66 -3.09 10.57
N SER A 22 -17.45 -2.53 10.56
CA SER A 22 -16.79 -1.95 9.39
C SER A 22 -16.17 -2.97 8.44
N VAL A 23 -16.19 -4.25 8.82
CA VAL A 23 -15.63 -5.37 8.04
C VAL A 23 -16.55 -6.59 8.12
N ALA A 24 -16.74 -7.25 6.98
CA ALA A 24 -17.62 -8.42 6.86
C ALA A 24 -16.95 -9.76 7.18
N PHE A 25 -15.67 -9.79 7.54
CA PHE A 25 -14.94 -11.03 7.86
C PHE A 25 -14.35 -11.04 9.27
N GLY A 26 -13.93 -12.22 9.71
CA GLY A 26 -13.27 -12.40 11.00
C GLY A 26 -12.44 -13.67 11.07
N LEU A 27 -11.56 -13.75 12.06
CA LEU A 27 -10.77 -14.94 12.34
C LEU A 27 -11.65 -15.99 13.03
N ASP A 28 -11.75 -17.17 12.45
CA ASP A 28 -12.31 -18.35 13.12
C ASP A 28 -11.25 -18.96 14.03
N ARG A 29 -11.50 -18.95 15.35
CA ARG A 29 -10.56 -19.48 16.34
C ARG A 29 -10.31 -20.98 16.20
N LYS A 30 -11.24 -21.74 15.62
CA LYS A 30 -11.09 -23.20 15.48
C LYS A 30 -10.18 -23.57 14.33
N SER A 31 -10.34 -22.89 13.20
CA SER A 31 -9.59 -23.20 11.98
C SER A 31 -8.35 -22.32 11.77
N GLU A 32 -8.18 -21.27 12.58
CA GLU A 32 -7.18 -20.20 12.38
C GLU A 32 -7.25 -19.55 11.00
N ASN A 33 -8.37 -19.72 10.30
CA ASN A 33 -8.62 -19.11 8.99
C ASN A 33 -9.59 -17.93 9.15
N PHE A 34 -9.41 -16.93 8.29
CA PHE A 34 -10.41 -15.89 8.11
C PHE A 34 -11.64 -16.45 7.39
N VAL A 35 -12.81 -16.10 7.87
CA VAL A 35 -14.11 -16.50 7.32
C VAL A 35 -15.02 -15.29 7.20
N MET A 36 -15.88 -15.29 6.18
CA MET A 36 -16.94 -14.31 6.07
C MET A 36 -17.97 -14.50 7.18
N THR A 37 -18.47 -13.39 7.72
CA THR A 37 -19.51 -13.43 8.75
C THR A 37 -20.81 -13.95 8.15
N LYS A 38 -21.46 -14.90 8.84
CA LYS A 38 -22.78 -15.42 8.44
C LYS A 38 -23.94 -14.65 9.07
N LYS A 39 -23.65 -13.66 9.93
CA LYS A 39 -24.67 -12.92 10.68
C LYS A 39 -25.35 -11.91 9.75
N PRO A 40 -26.66 -12.04 9.44
CA PRO A 40 -27.34 -11.18 8.47
C PRO A 40 -27.35 -9.71 8.90
N PHE A 41 -27.50 -9.44 10.20
CA PHE A 41 -27.45 -8.08 10.75
C PHE A 41 -26.11 -7.39 10.46
N LYS A 42 -24.99 -8.09 10.66
CA LYS A 42 -23.65 -7.53 10.42
C LYS A 42 -23.41 -7.25 8.93
N ILE A 43 -23.88 -8.14 8.07
CA ILE A 43 -23.84 -7.95 6.61
C ILE A 43 -24.65 -6.72 6.19
N ARG A 44 -25.90 -6.60 6.69
CA ARG A 44 -26.77 -5.46 6.38
C ARG A 44 -26.15 -4.15 6.86
N MET A 45 -25.59 -4.12 8.06
CA MET A 45 -24.92 -2.94 8.61
C MET A 45 -23.67 -2.55 7.79
N PHE A 46 -22.86 -3.53 7.39
CA PHE A 46 -21.69 -3.27 6.54
C PHE A 46 -22.09 -2.69 5.16
N ARG A 47 -23.13 -3.24 4.53
CA ARG A 47 -23.67 -2.71 3.26
C ARG A 47 -24.24 -1.31 3.42
N LEU A 48 -24.98 -1.06 4.49
CA LEU A 48 -25.51 0.26 4.82
C LEU A 48 -24.36 1.27 4.94
N GLN A 49 -23.28 0.94 5.66
CA GLN A 49 -22.10 1.80 5.77
C GLN A 49 -21.47 2.13 4.42
N ILE A 50 -21.32 1.16 3.51
CA ILE A 50 -20.78 1.41 2.16
C ILE A 50 -21.70 2.35 1.36
N VAL A 51 -23.00 2.08 1.36
CA VAL A 51 -23.98 2.92 0.65
C VAL A 51 -24.04 4.32 1.24
N SER A 52 -24.01 4.45 2.58
CA SER A 52 -23.93 5.73 3.27
C SER A 52 -22.66 6.49 2.92
N HIS A 53 -21.51 5.82 2.80
CA HIS A 53 -20.26 6.45 2.38
C HIS A 53 -20.32 6.96 0.94
N LEU A 54 -20.87 6.16 0.02
CA LEU A 54 -21.09 6.61 -1.36
C LEU A 54 -22.03 7.82 -1.41
N ALA A 55 -23.16 7.75 -0.71
CA ALA A 55 -24.12 8.86 -0.64
C ALA A 55 -23.49 10.13 -0.04
N TYR A 56 -22.68 9.97 1.00
CA TYR A 56 -21.94 11.07 1.62
C TYR A 56 -20.99 11.75 0.62
N CYS A 57 -20.22 10.97 -0.16
CA CYS A 57 -19.37 11.52 -1.22
C CYS A 57 -20.19 12.28 -2.29
N VAL A 58 -21.35 11.75 -2.71
CA VAL A 58 -22.22 12.42 -3.69
C VAL A 58 -22.78 13.74 -3.15
N ILE A 59 -23.20 13.76 -1.88
CA ILE A 59 -23.68 14.98 -1.20
C ILE A 59 -22.56 16.02 -1.15
N ILE A 60 -21.35 15.62 -0.76
CA ILE A 60 -20.19 16.53 -0.71
C ILE A 60 -19.86 17.07 -2.10
N VAL A 61 -19.87 16.25 -3.15
CA VAL A 61 -19.65 16.70 -4.52
C VAL A 61 -20.69 17.75 -4.90
N GLY A 62 -21.97 17.48 -4.67
CA GLY A 62 -23.04 18.44 -4.93
C GLY A 62 -22.83 19.76 -4.18
N HIS A 63 -22.49 19.67 -2.88
CA HIS A 63 -22.21 20.84 -2.07
C HIS A 63 -21.02 21.65 -2.61
N LEU A 64 -19.90 21.01 -2.94
CA LEU A 64 -18.71 21.69 -3.46
C LEU A 64 -18.92 22.31 -4.85
N CYS A 65 -19.76 21.72 -5.69
CA CYS A 65 -20.04 22.21 -7.03
C CYS A 65 -21.06 23.36 -7.06
N PHE A 66 -22.06 23.35 -6.19
CA PHE A 66 -23.19 24.28 -6.28
C PHE A 66 -23.23 25.33 -5.16
N SER A 67 -22.47 25.15 -4.06
CA SER A 67 -22.48 26.09 -2.94
C SER A 67 -21.60 27.32 -3.20
N PRO A 68 -22.03 28.54 -2.80
CA PRO A 68 -21.26 29.78 -2.92
C PRO A 68 -20.13 29.87 -1.88
N LEU A 69 -19.33 28.81 -1.74
CA LEU A 69 -18.21 28.76 -0.81
C LEU A 69 -17.02 29.58 -1.33
N PRO A 70 -16.25 30.23 -0.42
CA PRO A 70 -14.94 30.77 -0.76
C PRO A 70 -14.02 29.71 -1.38
N LYS A 71 -13.10 30.13 -2.25
CA LYS A 71 -12.22 29.21 -2.98
C LYS A 71 -11.37 28.34 -2.06
N ALA A 72 -10.80 28.89 -0.98
CA ALA A 72 -10.08 28.09 0.01
C ALA A 72 -10.94 26.97 0.61
N LYS A 73 -12.20 27.25 0.98
CA LYS A 73 -13.13 26.24 1.51
C LYS A 73 -13.46 25.18 0.45
N GLN A 74 -13.66 25.56 -0.81
CA GLN A 74 -13.88 24.60 -1.90
C GLN A 74 -12.69 23.63 -2.03
N PHE A 75 -11.45 24.13 -2.03
CA PHE A 75 -10.26 23.29 -2.12
C PHE A 75 -10.03 22.42 -0.86
N GLN A 76 -10.29 22.95 0.33
CA GLN A 76 -10.28 22.17 1.56
C GLN A 76 -11.24 20.97 1.46
N GLY A 77 -12.48 21.22 1.07
CA GLY A 77 -13.47 20.15 0.89
C GLY A 77 -13.08 19.15 -0.19
N LEU A 78 -12.48 19.61 -1.29
CA LEU A 78 -11.99 18.75 -2.37
C LEU A 78 -10.89 17.79 -1.90
N VAL A 79 -9.95 18.24 -1.06
CA VAL A 79 -8.91 17.36 -0.47
C VAL A 79 -9.56 16.22 0.31
N PHE A 80 -10.48 16.53 1.23
CA PHE A 80 -11.15 15.50 2.01
C PHE A 80 -12.02 14.58 1.15
N LEU A 81 -12.69 15.12 0.12
CA LEU A 81 -13.45 14.33 -0.83
C LEU A 81 -12.56 13.31 -1.54
N VAL A 82 -11.38 13.71 -2.02
CA VAL A 82 -10.43 12.78 -2.67
C VAL A 82 -9.97 11.69 -1.70
N ILE A 83 -9.69 12.02 -0.43
CA ILE A 83 -9.39 11.03 0.62
C ILE A 83 -10.55 10.03 0.76
N TYR A 84 -11.78 10.53 0.88
CA TYR A 84 -12.97 9.66 1.02
C TYR A 84 -13.15 8.73 -0.19
N ILE A 85 -12.94 9.23 -1.42
CA ILE A 85 -13.02 8.41 -2.62
C ILE A 85 -11.93 7.34 -2.63
N ILE A 86 -10.68 7.64 -2.26
CA ILE A 86 -9.59 6.64 -2.17
C ILE A 86 -9.98 5.52 -1.20
N ILE A 87 -10.50 5.87 -0.04
CA ILE A 87 -10.89 4.91 0.99
C ILE A 87 -12.14 4.13 0.55
N LEU A 88 -13.07 4.76 -0.17
CA LEU A 88 -14.23 4.10 -0.75
C LEU A 88 -13.80 3.06 -1.78
N CYS A 89 -12.86 3.38 -2.69
CA CYS A 89 -12.30 2.43 -3.64
C CYS A 89 -11.65 1.23 -2.92
N GLY A 90 -10.89 1.50 -1.85
CA GLY A 90 -10.26 0.45 -1.04
C GLY A 90 -11.26 -0.41 -0.27
N ARG A 91 -12.43 0.12 0.09
CA ARG A 91 -13.46 -0.57 0.89
C ARG A 91 -14.59 -1.16 0.05
N TRP A 92 -14.63 -0.89 -1.25
CA TRP A 92 -15.76 -1.27 -2.11
C TRP A 92 -15.89 -2.79 -2.24
N ASN A 93 -16.72 -3.38 -1.38
CA ASN A 93 -16.97 -4.82 -1.34
C ASN A 93 -18.45 -5.14 -1.04
N TYR A 94 -19.36 -4.51 -1.77
CA TYR A 94 -20.80 -4.65 -1.57
C TYR A 94 -21.29 -6.11 -1.72
N ASP A 95 -20.70 -6.84 -2.68
CA ASP A 95 -21.00 -8.24 -3.00
C ASP A 95 -20.39 -9.25 -2.01
N LEU A 96 -19.69 -8.78 -0.97
CA LEU A 96 -19.01 -9.62 0.03
C LEU A 96 -18.03 -10.62 -0.59
N ASP A 97 -17.27 -10.15 -1.58
CA ASP A 97 -16.29 -10.97 -2.28
C ASP A 97 -15.29 -11.58 -1.31
N VAL A 98 -15.12 -12.89 -1.43
CA VAL A 98 -14.22 -13.73 -0.64
C VAL A 98 -12.74 -13.51 -0.98
N ALA A 99 -12.42 -12.78 -2.05
CA ALA A 99 -11.06 -12.57 -2.54
C ALA A 99 -10.09 -12.08 -1.44
N VAL A 100 -10.46 -11.06 -0.66
CA VAL A 100 -9.62 -10.50 0.43
C VAL A 100 -9.27 -11.58 1.46
N VAL A 101 -10.29 -12.31 1.91
CA VAL A 101 -10.16 -13.40 2.89
C VAL A 101 -9.32 -14.54 2.31
N GLN A 102 -9.53 -14.88 1.04
CA GLN A 102 -8.80 -15.93 0.34
C GLN A 102 -7.31 -15.58 0.18
N ILE A 103 -6.97 -14.34 -0.14
CA ILE A 103 -5.58 -13.87 -0.23
C ILE A 103 -4.88 -14.04 1.11
N ILE A 104 -5.48 -13.53 2.20
CA ILE A 104 -4.90 -13.62 3.55
C ILE A 104 -4.71 -15.08 3.96
N ASN A 105 -5.75 -15.91 3.80
CA ASN A 105 -5.67 -17.33 4.14
C ASN A 105 -4.66 -18.08 3.27
N SER A 106 -4.52 -17.71 1.99
CA SER A 106 -3.54 -18.32 1.10
C SER A 106 -2.12 -17.95 1.53
N ALA A 107 -1.89 -16.70 1.93
CA ALA A 107 -0.61 -16.28 2.49
C ALA A 107 -0.28 -17.06 3.78
N ILE A 108 -1.23 -17.15 4.73
CA ILE A 108 -1.03 -17.89 5.99
C ILE A 108 -0.71 -19.36 5.70
N LYS A 109 -1.54 -20.04 4.90
CA LYS A 109 -1.33 -21.46 4.53
C LYS A 109 -0.01 -21.67 3.79
N PHE A 110 0.39 -20.71 2.97
CA PHE A 110 1.68 -20.75 2.28
C PHE A 110 2.83 -20.67 3.26
N GLU A 111 2.79 -19.77 4.23
CA GLU A 111 3.81 -19.65 5.28
C GLU A 111 3.87 -20.88 6.18
N THR A 112 2.72 -21.42 6.60
CA THR A 112 2.68 -22.65 7.42
C THR A 112 3.35 -23.82 6.69
N LYS A 113 3.18 -23.92 5.37
CA LYS A 113 3.86 -24.94 4.55
C LYS A 113 5.34 -24.65 4.37
N LEU A 114 5.72 -23.38 4.22
CA LEU A 114 7.09 -22.95 3.99
C LEU A 114 7.97 -23.14 5.24
N PHE A 115 7.43 -22.86 6.43
CA PHE A 115 8.16 -22.92 7.69
C PHE A 115 7.98 -24.24 8.46
N LYS A 116 7.39 -25.26 7.83
CA LYS A 116 7.26 -26.58 8.45
C LYS A 116 8.64 -27.23 8.55
N GLY A 117 9.25 -27.13 9.74
CA GLY A 117 10.56 -27.74 10.04
C GLY A 117 11.77 -26.84 9.78
N THR A 118 11.57 -25.55 9.48
CA THR A 118 12.66 -24.57 9.32
C THR A 118 12.51 -23.45 10.34
N THR A 119 13.65 -22.93 10.81
CA THR A 119 13.65 -21.75 11.69
C THR A 119 13.12 -20.54 10.92
N VAL A 120 12.36 -19.70 11.61
CA VAL A 120 11.83 -18.46 11.02
C VAL A 120 13.02 -17.59 10.61
N PRO A 121 13.12 -17.16 9.34
CA PRO A 121 14.24 -16.37 8.89
C PRO A 121 14.28 -15.05 9.62
N GLU A 122 15.49 -14.58 9.94
CA GLU A 122 15.67 -13.27 10.55
C GLU A 122 15.02 -12.17 9.71
N THR A 123 14.39 -11.22 10.39
CA THR A 123 13.73 -10.08 9.76
C THR A 123 14.75 -9.18 9.05
N ASN A 124 14.56 -8.97 7.74
CA ASN A 124 15.30 -7.96 7.00
C ASN A 124 14.93 -6.54 7.48
N THR A 125 15.84 -5.58 7.27
CA THR A 125 15.64 -4.16 7.63
C THR A 125 14.39 -3.57 6.98
N GLU A 126 14.06 -4.03 5.78
CA GLU A 126 12.92 -3.59 4.99
C GLU A 126 11.58 -3.97 5.64
N THR A 127 11.47 -5.18 6.19
CA THR A 127 10.30 -5.62 6.95
C THR A 127 10.18 -4.84 8.26
N LYS A 128 11.30 -4.51 8.91
CA LYS A 128 11.28 -3.63 10.10
C LYS A 128 10.76 -2.24 9.74
N LEU A 129 11.22 -1.67 8.62
CA LEU A 129 10.75 -0.38 8.11
C LEU A 129 9.26 -0.43 7.75
N MET A 130 8.81 -1.46 7.04
CA MET A 130 7.38 -1.64 6.73
C MET A 130 6.54 -1.77 8.01
N LYS A 131 7.02 -2.54 9.00
CA LYS A 131 6.33 -2.67 10.29
C LYS A 131 6.21 -1.31 10.99
N LEU A 132 7.27 -0.50 10.99
CA LEU A 132 7.26 0.85 11.52
C LEU A 132 6.25 1.73 10.77
N PHE A 133 6.25 1.69 9.44
CA PHE A 133 5.30 2.40 8.59
C PHE A 133 3.84 2.03 8.94
N ILE A 134 3.52 0.73 9.03
CA ILE A 134 2.17 0.28 9.40
C ILE A 134 1.75 0.79 10.79
N HIS A 135 2.66 0.80 11.77
CA HIS A 135 2.37 1.36 13.09
C HIS A 135 2.14 2.87 13.02
N LEU A 136 3.01 3.60 12.34
CA LEU A 136 2.91 5.04 12.18
C LEU A 136 1.58 5.41 11.53
N THR A 137 1.21 4.74 10.43
CA THR A 137 -0.07 4.96 9.75
C THR A 137 -1.25 4.66 10.67
N PHE A 138 -1.19 3.61 11.49
CA PHE A 138 -2.23 3.34 12.48
C PHE A 138 -2.38 4.49 13.49
N TYR A 139 -1.28 5.01 14.03
CA TYR A 139 -1.32 6.15 14.95
C TYR A 139 -1.82 7.44 14.28
N ILE A 140 -1.42 7.70 13.03
CA ILE A 140 -1.91 8.84 12.24
C ILE A 140 -3.42 8.75 12.07
N ILE A 141 -3.98 7.57 11.81
CA ILE A 141 -5.42 7.39 11.69
C ILE A 141 -6.14 7.69 13.01
N ILE A 142 -5.60 7.22 14.14
CA ILE A 142 -6.14 7.58 15.45
C ILE A 142 -6.09 9.10 15.66
N ALA A 143 -4.98 9.75 15.33
CA ALA A 143 -4.83 11.20 15.44
C ALA A 143 -5.86 11.94 14.56
N MET A 144 -6.07 11.49 13.31
CA MET A 144 -7.08 12.05 12.41
C MET A 144 -8.50 11.90 12.94
N MET A 145 -8.83 10.77 13.57
CA MET A 145 -10.13 10.55 14.22
C MET A 145 -10.38 11.50 15.41
N VAL A 146 -9.34 12.08 16.01
CA VAL A 146 -9.45 13.07 17.08
C VAL A 146 -9.41 14.50 16.53
N ALA A 147 -8.53 14.76 15.57
CA ALA A 147 -8.32 16.08 14.99
C ALA A 147 -9.54 16.60 14.22
N ILE A 148 -10.21 15.73 13.45
CA ILE A 148 -11.39 16.13 12.66
C ILE A 148 -12.57 16.55 13.54
N PRO A 149 -12.96 15.82 14.60
CA PRO A 149 -13.99 16.29 15.51
C PRO A 149 -13.65 17.61 16.18
N VAL A 150 -12.39 17.79 16.60
CA VAL A 150 -11.91 19.08 17.14
C VAL A 150 -12.09 20.19 16.11
N LEU A 151 -11.77 19.93 14.84
CA LEU A 151 -12.00 20.88 13.74
C LEU A 151 -13.49 21.22 13.57
N ILE A 152 -14.38 20.22 13.64
CA ILE A 152 -15.84 20.44 13.56
C ILE A 152 -16.35 21.32 14.70
N PHE A 153 -15.82 21.16 15.92
CA PHE A 153 -16.19 21.98 17.06
C PHE A 153 -15.68 23.43 16.95
N VAL A 154 -14.50 23.63 16.35
CA VAL A 154 -13.89 24.95 16.18
C VAL A 154 -14.51 25.71 15.00
N ASP A 155 -14.72 25.04 13.87
CA ASP A 155 -15.34 25.62 12.67
C ASP A 155 -16.38 24.64 12.09
N PRO A 156 -17.65 24.71 12.53
CA PRO A 156 -18.71 23.84 12.00
C PRO A 156 -19.03 24.13 10.52
N CYS A 157 -18.61 25.29 10.00
CA CYS A 157 -18.75 25.68 8.60
C CYS A 157 -17.60 25.19 7.72
N SER A 158 -16.66 24.39 8.25
CA SER A 158 -15.58 23.82 7.46
C SER A 158 -16.11 22.66 6.60
N PRO A 159 -15.90 22.65 5.27
CA PRO A 159 -16.19 21.47 4.47
C PRO A 159 -15.18 20.34 4.79
N PRO A 160 -15.57 19.06 4.62
CA PRO A 160 -16.76 18.57 3.92
C PRO A 160 -17.92 18.17 4.86
N PHE A 161 -17.96 18.66 6.09
CA PHE A 161 -18.90 18.21 7.11
C PHE A 161 -20.34 18.60 6.80
N LEU A 162 -21.32 17.83 7.27
CA LEU A 162 -22.74 18.09 6.97
C LEU A 162 -23.21 19.45 7.48
N LEU A 163 -22.64 19.92 8.59
CA LEU A 163 -22.95 21.25 9.12
C LEU A 163 -22.57 22.38 8.16
N SER A 164 -21.57 22.17 7.29
CA SER A 164 -21.18 23.17 6.29
C SER A 164 -22.21 23.38 5.18
N ILE A 165 -23.19 22.47 5.03
CA ILE A 165 -24.27 22.57 4.04
C ILE A 165 -25.36 23.55 4.49
N ARG A 166 -25.43 23.84 5.80
CA ARG A 166 -26.42 24.77 6.34
C ARG A 166 -26.00 26.22 6.10
N GLU A 167 -26.93 27.05 5.62
CA GLU A 167 -26.70 28.48 5.43
C GLU A 167 -26.40 29.21 6.76
N ASP A 168 -26.97 28.71 7.86
CA ASP A 168 -26.86 29.30 9.20
C ASP A 168 -25.73 28.69 10.05
N CYS A 169 -24.78 27.98 9.44
CA CYS A 169 -23.73 27.24 10.15
C CYS A 169 -22.89 28.13 11.11
N ALA A 170 -22.73 29.42 10.79
CA ALA A 170 -21.96 30.37 11.61
C ALA A 170 -22.71 30.80 12.88
N SER A 171 -24.04 30.69 12.89
CA SER A 171 -24.89 31.05 14.03
C SER A 171 -25.19 29.86 14.96
N ILE A 172 -24.56 28.71 14.72
CA ILE A 172 -24.76 27.51 15.54
C ILE A 172 -24.25 27.78 16.95
N SER A 173 -25.19 28.03 17.88
CA SER A 173 -24.93 28.03 19.31
C SER A 173 -25.11 26.62 19.87
N TRP A 174 -24.14 26.11 20.61
CA TRP A 174 -24.20 24.85 21.34
C TRP A 174 -25.18 24.94 22.52
N THR A 175 -26.48 24.96 22.21
CA THR A 175 -27.53 24.94 23.24
C THR A 175 -27.59 23.57 23.90
N ASN A 176 -28.01 23.52 25.16
CA ASN A 176 -28.11 22.27 25.94
C ASN A 176 -29.16 21.26 25.42
N CYS A 177 -29.94 21.62 24.39
CA CYS A 177 -30.95 20.73 23.82
C CYS A 177 -30.36 19.90 22.67
N LEU A 178 -30.69 18.60 22.63
CA LEU A 178 -30.33 17.68 21.55
C LEU A 178 -31.06 18.06 20.25
N GLY A 179 -30.53 19.05 19.53
CA GLY A 179 -31.01 19.47 18.21
C GLY A 179 -30.38 18.73 17.03
N ALA A 180 -30.84 19.04 15.81
CA ALA A 180 -30.34 18.45 14.55
C ALA A 180 -28.82 18.62 14.33
N GLN A 181 -28.21 19.64 14.94
CA GLN A 181 -26.75 19.89 14.87
C GLN A 181 -25.96 18.76 15.55
N HIS A 182 -26.42 18.29 16.71
CA HIS A 182 -25.78 17.18 17.43
C HIS A 182 -25.88 15.88 16.63
N LEU A 183 -26.99 15.65 15.93
CA LEU A 183 -27.17 14.49 15.06
C LEU A 183 -26.23 14.53 13.85
N ALA A 184 -26.04 15.71 13.24
CA ALA A 184 -25.11 15.88 12.12
C ALA A 184 -23.66 15.56 12.54
N ILE A 185 -23.21 16.05 13.70
CA ILE A 185 -21.86 15.78 14.22
C ILE A 185 -21.68 14.31 14.57
N LEU A 186 -22.68 13.72 15.24
CA LEU A 186 -22.64 12.29 15.57
C LEU A 186 -22.56 11.45 14.29
N PHE A 187 -23.28 11.85 13.24
CA PHE A 187 -23.22 11.19 11.94
C PHE A 187 -21.87 11.39 11.27
N ASP A 188 -21.32 12.61 11.20
CA ASP A 188 -19.99 12.88 10.62
C ASP A 188 -18.89 12.11 11.36
N LEU A 189 -18.93 12.05 12.69
CA LEU A 189 -18.01 11.27 13.50
C LEU A 189 -18.14 9.77 13.24
N TRP A 190 -19.38 9.27 13.20
CA TRP A 190 -19.65 7.87 12.89
C TRP A 190 -19.17 7.50 11.48
N MET A 191 -19.43 8.36 10.49
CA MET A 191 -18.94 8.25 9.10
C MET A 191 -17.42 8.16 9.07
N LEU A 192 -16.75 9.14 9.68
CA LEU A 192 -15.30 9.21 9.73
C LEU A 192 -14.68 7.95 10.33
N ILE A 193 -15.12 7.55 11.52
CA ILE A 193 -14.56 6.41 12.25
C ILE A 193 -14.67 5.13 11.41
N HIS A 194 -15.85 4.82 10.89
CA HIS A 194 -16.00 3.56 10.17
C HIS A 194 -15.30 3.59 8.81
N VAL A 195 -15.33 4.72 8.09
CA VAL A 195 -14.69 4.86 6.79
C VAL A 195 -13.18 4.66 6.91
N LEU A 196 -12.52 5.44 7.79
CA LEU A 196 -11.07 5.35 8.01
C LEU A 196 -10.67 3.93 8.47
N MET A 197 -11.33 3.39 9.49
CA MET A 197 -10.97 2.08 10.05
C MET A 197 -11.21 0.92 9.06
N GLY A 198 -12.29 0.99 8.27
CA GLY A 198 -12.61 -0.07 7.31
C GLY A 198 -11.70 -0.07 6.09
N GLY A 199 -11.59 1.06 5.38
CA GLY A 199 -10.87 1.07 4.10
C GLY A 199 -9.35 1.01 4.24
N VAL A 200 -8.80 1.47 5.37
CA VAL A 200 -7.37 1.34 5.64
C VAL A 200 -6.94 -0.12 5.76
N ILE A 201 -7.77 -1.02 6.31
CA ILE A 201 -7.38 -2.43 6.47
C ILE A 201 -7.02 -3.04 5.12
N GLU A 202 -7.82 -2.79 4.09
CA GLU A 202 -7.60 -3.36 2.76
C GLU A 202 -6.35 -2.76 2.12
N ILE A 203 -6.17 -1.43 2.18
CA ILE A 203 -4.98 -0.77 1.65
C ILE A 203 -3.71 -1.22 2.37
N ILE A 204 -3.67 -1.17 3.70
CA ILE A 204 -2.45 -1.48 4.46
C ILE A 204 -2.10 -2.97 4.38
N TYR A 205 -3.05 -3.85 4.71
CA TYR A 205 -2.72 -5.26 4.92
C TYR A 205 -2.77 -6.08 3.64
N ILE A 206 -3.59 -5.69 2.66
CA ILE A 206 -3.55 -6.34 1.36
C ILE A 206 -2.40 -5.72 0.57
N LEU A 207 -2.47 -4.45 0.15
CA LEU A 207 -1.46 -3.87 -0.75
C LEU A 207 -0.04 -3.90 -0.15
N PHE A 208 0.20 -3.25 1.00
CA PHE A 208 1.56 -3.10 1.51
C PHE A 208 2.10 -4.37 2.17
N ALA A 209 1.39 -4.93 3.15
CA ALA A 209 1.85 -6.13 3.84
C ALA A 209 1.89 -7.35 2.92
N GLY A 210 0.91 -7.53 2.03
CA GLY A 210 0.92 -8.62 1.04
C GLY A 210 2.10 -8.53 0.07
N THR A 211 2.39 -7.34 -0.45
CA THR A 211 3.55 -7.13 -1.34
C THR A 211 4.88 -7.40 -0.62
N MET A 212 5.04 -6.90 0.60
CA MET A 212 6.24 -7.15 1.40
C MET A 212 6.41 -8.63 1.77
N SER A 213 5.32 -9.36 1.98
CA SER A 213 5.40 -10.80 2.19
C SER A 213 5.92 -11.52 0.95
N ILE A 214 5.49 -11.14 -0.26
CA ILE A 214 6.02 -11.71 -1.52
C ILE A 214 7.53 -11.45 -1.65
N LEU A 215 8.00 -10.23 -1.32
CA LEU A 215 9.42 -9.89 -1.33
C LEU A 215 10.23 -10.75 -0.35
N ASN A 216 9.72 -10.95 0.86
CA ASN A 216 10.38 -11.83 1.82
C ASN A 216 10.39 -13.30 1.37
N TYR A 217 9.35 -13.78 0.68
CA TYR A 217 9.34 -15.14 0.13
C TYR A 217 10.42 -15.33 -0.94
N PHE A 218 10.70 -14.27 -1.71
CA PHE A 218 11.81 -14.28 -2.66
C PHE A 218 13.17 -14.37 -1.97
N ASP A 219 13.37 -13.71 -0.84
CA ASP A 219 14.61 -13.85 -0.07
C ASP A 219 14.82 -15.28 0.43
N VAL A 220 13.76 -15.94 0.92
CA VAL A 220 13.82 -17.35 1.32
C VAL A 220 14.13 -18.23 0.10
N LEU A 221 13.46 -18.01 -1.02
CA LEU A 221 13.72 -18.77 -2.25
C LEU A 221 15.16 -18.60 -2.73
N LYS A 222 15.72 -17.39 -2.63
CA LYS A 222 17.10 -17.10 -3.02
C LYS A 222 18.10 -17.87 -2.16
N ARG A 223 17.86 -18.01 -0.86
CA ARG A 223 18.70 -18.85 0.03
C ARG A 223 18.63 -20.32 -0.38
N ASN A 224 17.42 -20.84 -0.59
CA ASN A 224 17.22 -22.23 -1.03
C ASN A 224 17.91 -22.52 -2.39
N ILE A 225 17.91 -21.56 -3.33
CA ILE A 225 18.61 -21.72 -4.62
C ILE A 225 20.14 -21.78 -4.43
N ARG A 226 20.69 -21.04 -3.47
CA ARG A 226 22.13 -21.03 -3.19
C ARG A 226 22.59 -22.30 -2.47
N GLU A 227 21.73 -22.87 -1.64
CA GLU A 227 22.00 -24.11 -0.89
C GLU A 227 21.73 -25.37 -1.71
N ALA A 228 20.89 -25.28 -2.75
CA ALA A 228 20.58 -26.42 -3.61
C ALA A 228 21.81 -26.94 -4.36
N GLN A 229 22.12 -28.22 -4.16
CA GLN A 229 23.19 -28.94 -4.85
C GLN A 229 22.64 -30.01 -5.78
N THR A 230 21.42 -30.50 -5.51
CA THR A 230 20.80 -31.64 -6.19
C THR A 230 19.68 -31.21 -7.15
N VAL A 231 19.43 -32.05 -8.16
CA VAL A 231 18.31 -31.91 -9.12
C VAL A 231 16.96 -31.82 -8.39
N THR A 232 16.80 -32.59 -7.32
CA THR A 232 15.58 -32.62 -6.49
C THR A 232 15.34 -31.31 -5.76
N GLU A 233 16.38 -30.68 -5.22
CA GLU A 233 16.30 -29.37 -4.56
C GLU A 233 15.98 -28.25 -5.54
N PHE A 234 16.59 -28.23 -6.74
CA PHE A 234 16.23 -27.27 -7.78
C PHE A 234 14.78 -27.42 -8.26
N LYS A 235 14.28 -28.66 -8.31
CA LYS A 235 12.86 -28.93 -8.59
C LYS A 235 11.96 -28.38 -7.49
N ALA A 236 12.36 -28.52 -6.22
CA ALA A 236 11.65 -27.92 -5.08
C ALA A 236 11.66 -26.38 -5.14
N CYS A 237 12.80 -25.76 -5.45
CA CYS A 237 12.90 -24.31 -5.66
C CYS A 237 11.98 -23.81 -6.78
N THR A 238 11.93 -24.53 -7.91
CA THR A 238 11.01 -24.21 -9.01
C THR A 238 9.55 -24.30 -8.58
N LYS A 239 9.20 -25.34 -7.82
CA LYS A 239 7.85 -25.50 -7.27
C LYS A 239 7.51 -24.35 -6.31
N PHE A 240 8.44 -23.95 -5.46
CA PHE A 240 8.29 -22.83 -4.55
C PHE A 240 8.07 -21.51 -5.30
N TYR A 241 8.86 -21.20 -6.32
CA TYR A 241 8.64 -20.04 -7.20
C TYR A 241 7.23 -20.04 -7.83
N ARG A 242 6.78 -21.19 -8.36
CA ARG A 242 5.43 -21.32 -8.93
C ARG A 242 4.33 -21.05 -7.90
N SER A 243 4.53 -21.45 -6.65
CA SER A 243 3.58 -21.13 -5.58
C SER A 243 3.55 -19.63 -5.24
N ILE A 244 4.71 -18.94 -5.24
CA ILE A 244 4.76 -17.46 -5.11
C ILE A 244 4.01 -16.81 -6.28
N HIS A 245 4.21 -17.31 -7.50
CA HIS A 245 3.51 -16.82 -8.70
C HIS A 245 1.99 -17.00 -8.62
N ILE A 246 1.50 -18.12 -8.06
CA ILE A 246 0.05 -18.31 -7.84
C ILE A 246 -0.48 -17.29 -6.83
N LEU A 247 0.26 -17.03 -5.75
CA LEU A 247 -0.12 -16.04 -4.75
C LEU A 247 -0.17 -14.63 -5.36
N GLU A 248 0.79 -14.28 -6.20
CA GLU A 248 0.82 -13.01 -6.94
C GLU A 248 -0.36 -12.87 -7.90
N LYS A 249 -0.76 -13.93 -8.60
CA LYS A 249 -1.95 -13.89 -9.47
C LYS A 249 -3.23 -13.65 -8.69
N LEU A 250 -3.40 -14.30 -7.55
CA LEU A 250 -4.54 -14.06 -6.65
C LEU A 250 -4.55 -12.60 -6.17
N PHE A 251 -3.37 -12.10 -5.81
CA PHE A 251 -3.18 -10.73 -5.36
C PHE A 251 -3.52 -9.70 -6.44
N ASN A 252 -2.97 -9.87 -7.65
CA ASN A 252 -3.24 -9.03 -8.81
C ASN A 252 -4.71 -9.07 -9.23
N GLY A 253 -5.37 -10.23 -9.16
CA GLY A 253 -6.79 -10.35 -9.49
C GLY A 253 -7.67 -9.43 -8.63
N PHE A 254 -7.37 -9.33 -7.34
CA PHE A 254 -8.06 -8.41 -6.42
C PHE A 254 -7.62 -6.96 -6.64
N LEU A 255 -6.31 -6.70 -6.65
CA LEU A 255 -5.78 -5.34 -6.69
C LEU A 255 -6.10 -4.61 -8.01
N MET A 256 -5.99 -5.30 -9.14
CA MET A 256 -6.14 -4.68 -10.47
C MET A 256 -7.56 -4.19 -10.72
N VAL A 257 -8.58 -4.88 -10.18
CA VAL A 257 -9.99 -4.54 -10.42
C VAL A 257 -10.46 -3.43 -9.49
N ARG A 258 -10.00 -3.42 -8.23
CA ARG A 258 -10.60 -2.56 -7.20
C ARG A 258 -9.70 -1.43 -6.74
N LEU A 259 -8.47 -1.77 -6.34
CA LEU A 259 -7.65 -0.87 -5.54
C LEU A 259 -6.73 -0.02 -6.42
N ILE A 260 -6.04 -0.66 -7.36
CA ILE A 260 -4.97 -0.04 -8.14
C ILE A 260 -5.46 1.14 -9.00
N PRO A 261 -6.55 1.04 -9.80
CA PRO A 261 -6.95 2.14 -10.67
C PRO A 261 -7.28 3.42 -9.90
N GLY A 262 -8.06 3.29 -8.82
CA GLY A 262 -8.39 4.42 -7.95
C GLY A 262 -7.15 4.97 -7.25
N TYR A 263 -6.32 4.10 -6.68
CA TYR A 263 -5.14 4.53 -5.94
C TYR A 263 -4.10 5.24 -6.81
N MET A 264 -3.82 4.73 -8.02
CA MET A 264 -2.86 5.34 -8.95
C MET A 264 -3.28 6.71 -9.45
N PHE A 265 -4.57 6.95 -9.63
CA PHE A 265 -5.08 8.22 -10.13
C PHE A 265 -5.23 9.22 -8.98
N LEU A 266 -5.87 8.78 -7.89
CA LEU A 266 -6.29 9.67 -6.81
C LEU A 266 -5.16 10.04 -5.85
N MET A 267 -4.16 9.18 -5.62
CA MET A 267 -3.07 9.52 -4.70
C MET A 267 -2.14 10.62 -5.24
N PRO A 268 -1.71 10.62 -6.51
CA PRO A 268 -1.00 11.76 -7.09
C PRO A 268 -1.86 13.02 -7.12
N ALA A 269 -3.15 12.90 -7.44
CA ALA A 269 -4.08 14.04 -7.39
C ALA A 269 -4.17 14.63 -5.98
N LEU A 270 -4.28 13.79 -4.95
CA LEU A 270 -4.29 14.19 -3.55
C LEU A 270 -2.99 14.90 -3.15
N GLN A 271 -1.84 14.38 -3.59
CA GLN A 271 -0.54 15.01 -3.34
C GLN A 271 -0.46 16.41 -3.96
N VAL A 272 -0.88 16.58 -5.23
CA VAL A 272 -0.87 17.89 -5.90
C VAL A 272 -1.84 18.86 -5.22
N LEU A 273 -3.05 18.41 -4.88
CA LEU A 273 -4.06 19.24 -4.24
C LEU A 273 -3.61 19.71 -2.84
N THR A 274 -3.06 18.81 -2.04
CA THR A 274 -2.57 19.16 -0.68
C THR A 274 -1.38 20.12 -0.73
N GLN A 275 -0.46 19.93 -1.68
CA GLN A 275 0.65 20.87 -1.90
C GLN A 275 0.13 22.25 -2.36
N TYR A 276 -0.82 22.28 -3.29
CA TYR A 276 -1.44 23.52 -3.75
C TYR A 276 -2.10 24.28 -2.60
N VAL A 277 -2.93 23.62 -1.79
CA VAL A 277 -3.57 24.23 -0.61
C VAL A 277 -2.53 24.71 0.39
N SER A 278 -1.50 23.91 0.65
CA SER A 278 -0.44 24.27 1.62
C SER A 278 0.39 25.48 1.19
N VAL A 279 0.55 25.72 -0.11
CA VAL A 279 1.33 26.86 -0.64
C VAL A 279 0.44 28.08 -0.87
N MET A 280 -0.66 27.90 -1.60
CA MET A 280 -1.46 29.03 -2.09
C MET A 280 -2.52 29.53 -1.10
N MET A 281 -2.93 28.70 -0.13
CA MET A 281 -4.05 29.00 0.77
C MET A 281 -3.64 29.04 2.24
N HIS A 282 -2.34 29.13 2.54
CA HIS A 282 -1.83 29.07 3.91
C HIS A 282 -2.28 30.23 4.79
N ASP A 283 -2.47 31.42 4.20
CA ASP A 283 -2.97 32.60 4.91
C ASP A 283 -4.49 32.61 5.07
N GLU A 284 -5.23 31.86 4.23
CA GLU A 284 -6.70 31.84 4.23
C GLU A 284 -7.28 30.79 5.20
N ILE A 285 -6.51 29.75 5.53
CA ILE A 285 -6.99 28.63 6.36
C ILE A 285 -6.48 28.81 7.79
N PRO A 286 -7.36 28.96 8.79
CA PRO A 286 -6.94 29.16 10.17
C PRO A 286 -6.27 27.91 10.77
N MET A 287 -5.31 28.13 11.66
CA MET A 287 -4.79 27.08 12.54
C MET A 287 -5.88 26.67 13.55
N PRO A 288 -6.05 25.37 13.89
CA PRO A 288 -5.19 24.24 13.54
C PRO A 288 -5.56 23.49 12.25
N ALA A 289 -6.62 23.91 11.54
CA ALA A 289 -7.12 23.23 10.35
C ALA A 289 -6.04 23.07 9.27
N PHE A 290 -5.24 24.12 9.10
CA PHE A 290 -4.15 24.13 8.12
C PHE A 290 -3.15 22.98 8.30
N LEU A 291 -2.84 22.56 9.53
CA LEU A 291 -1.84 21.50 9.80
C LEU A 291 -2.21 20.13 9.19
N ILE A 292 -3.48 19.91 8.90
CA ILE A 292 -3.95 18.66 8.28
C ILE A 292 -3.41 18.54 6.84
N PHE A 293 -3.30 19.64 6.08
CA PHE A 293 -2.94 19.57 4.65
C PHE A 293 -1.48 19.17 4.42
N PRO A 294 -0.46 19.77 5.08
CA PRO A 294 0.91 19.30 4.97
C PRO A 294 1.08 17.85 5.45
N LEU A 295 0.39 17.47 6.54
CA LEU A 295 0.44 16.10 7.06
C LEU A 295 -0.14 15.08 6.05
N VAL A 296 -1.27 15.39 5.43
CA VAL A 296 -1.85 14.54 4.37
C VAL A 296 -0.97 14.53 3.13
N GLY A 297 -0.37 15.67 2.77
CA GLY A 297 0.55 15.79 1.63
C GLY A 297 1.80 14.92 1.80
N GLU A 298 2.43 14.97 2.96
CA GLU A 298 3.58 14.12 3.30
C GLU A 298 3.20 12.64 3.27
N ASN A 299 2.08 12.27 3.90
CA ASN A 299 1.57 10.90 3.85
C ASN A 299 1.31 10.44 2.42
N SER A 300 0.74 11.30 1.57
CA SER A 300 0.45 10.98 0.17
C SER A 300 1.72 10.76 -0.63
N PHE A 301 2.72 11.61 -0.42
CA PHE A 301 4.04 11.50 -1.03
C PHE A 301 4.74 10.19 -0.66
N VAL A 302 4.81 9.88 0.64
CA VAL A 302 5.43 8.65 1.16
C VAL A 302 4.73 7.41 0.60
N ASN A 303 3.39 7.40 0.59
CA ASN A 303 2.60 6.32 0.02
C ASN A 303 2.86 6.12 -1.49
N ASN A 304 2.91 7.19 -2.27
CA ASN A 304 3.22 7.13 -3.70
C ASN A 304 4.61 6.49 -3.93
N ILE A 305 5.62 6.92 -3.18
CA ILE A 305 6.96 6.34 -3.26
C ILE A 305 6.93 4.86 -2.93
N PHE A 306 6.27 4.46 -1.84
CA PHE A 306 6.23 3.05 -1.45
C PHE A 306 5.55 2.18 -2.51
N VAL A 307 4.39 2.58 -3.05
CA VAL A 307 3.68 1.76 -4.03
C VAL A 307 4.51 1.53 -5.29
N PHE A 308 5.13 2.58 -5.83
CA PHE A 308 5.96 2.45 -7.03
C PHE A 308 7.26 1.68 -6.75
N THR A 309 7.88 1.92 -5.61
CA THR A 309 9.13 1.24 -5.23
C THR A 309 8.89 -0.25 -5.03
N LEU A 310 7.86 -0.63 -4.26
CA LEU A 310 7.53 -2.02 -3.99
C LEU A 310 7.19 -2.79 -5.27
N ALA A 311 6.42 -2.18 -6.17
CA ALA A 311 6.07 -2.81 -7.44
C ALA A 311 7.28 -3.02 -8.36
N SER A 312 8.15 -2.01 -8.48
CA SER A 312 9.42 -2.14 -9.20
C SER A 312 10.29 -3.25 -8.60
N TRP A 313 10.32 -3.33 -7.27
CA TRP A 313 11.17 -4.28 -6.57
C TRP A 313 10.74 -5.74 -6.79
N VAL A 314 9.44 -6.02 -6.74
CA VAL A 314 8.89 -7.37 -7.03
C VAL A 314 9.29 -7.83 -8.43
N ASN A 315 9.20 -6.94 -9.43
CA ASN A 315 9.61 -7.25 -10.80
C ASN A 315 11.12 -7.47 -10.92
N ASN A 316 11.94 -6.58 -10.33
CA ASN A 316 13.40 -6.68 -10.41
C ASN A 316 13.95 -7.91 -9.67
N ILE A 317 13.47 -8.19 -8.45
CA ILE A 317 13.87 -9.35 -7.66
C ILE A 317 13.44 -10.64 -8.35
N SER A 318 12.23 -10.72 -8.88
CA SER A 318 11.77 -11.94 -9.56
C SER A 318 12.62 -12.27 -10.80
N LYS A 319 12.94 -11.26 -11.63
CA LYS A 319 13.89 -11.40 -12.76
C LYS A 319 15.27 -11.86 -12.29
N LYS A 320 15.78 -11.28 -11.19
CA LYS A 320 17.08 -11.63 -10.61
C LYS A 320 17.11 -13.09 -10.13
N ILE A 321 16.10 -13.52 -9.39
CA ILE A 321 16.00 -14.88 -8.86
C ILE A 321 15.90 -15.92 -9.98
N LEU A 322 15.10 -15.66 -11.02
CA LEU A 322 15.01 -16.56 -12.17
C LEU A 322 16.37 -16.72 -12.87
N ARG A 323 17.12 -15.62 -13.06
CA ARG A 323 18.47 -15.66 -13.63
C ARG A 323 19.45 -16.42 -12.74
N GLU A 324 19.46 -16.14 -11.44
CA GLU A 324 20.29 -16.84 -10.46
C GLU A 324 19.98 -18.34 -10.44
N GLN A 325 18.70 -18.72 -10.50
CA GLN A 325 18.27 -20.12 -10.55
C GLN A 325 18.76 -20.83 -11.81
N VAL A 326 18.58 -20.22 -12.99
CA VAL A 326 19.03 -20.80 -14.26
C VAL A 326 20.56 -20.95 -14.28
N SER A 327 21.29 -19.95 -13.77
CA SER A 327 22.76 -20.01 -13.65
C SER A 327 23.22 -21.09 -12.66
N ALA A 328 22.56 -21.21 -11.50
CA ALA A 328 22.86 -22.27 -10.52
C ALA A 328 22.67 -23.67 -11.13
N ILE A 329 21.52 -23.92 -11.78
CA ILE A 329 21.26 -25.19 -12.48
C ILE A 329 22.30 -25.45 -13.58
N ALA A 330 22.76 -24.41 -14.27
CA ALA A 330 23.74 -24.55 -15.33
C ALA A 330 25.14 -24.95 -14.82
N ARG A 331 25.52 -24.50 -13.63
CA ARG A 331 26.84 -24.76 -13.02
C ARG A 331 26.99 -26.17 -12.44
N CYS A 332 25.91 -26.85 -12.07
CA CYS A 332 26.03 -28.12 -11.35
C CYS A 332 26.60 -29.32 -12.15
N GLY A 333 26.97 -29.22 -13.43
CA GLY A 333 27.69 -30.29 -14.14
C GLY A 333 26.86 -31.51 -14.61
N TRP A 334 25.56 -31.60 -14.31
CA TRP A 334 24.72 -32.76 -14.65
C TRP A 334 24.16 -32.69 -16.07
N ALA A 335 24.87 -33.24 -17.07
CA ALA A 335 24.53 -33.08 -18.49
C ALA A 335 23.13 -33.58 -18.89
N ALA A 336 22.69 -34.75 -18.42
CA ALA A 336 21.49 -35.41 -18.97
C ALA A 336 20.14 -34.80 -18.53
N ARG A 337 20.00 -34.35 -17.27
CA ARG A 337 18.71 -33.83 -16.72
C ARG A 337 18.61 -32.30 -16.69
N LYS A 338 19.71 -31.60 -16.99
CA LYS A 338 19.82 -30.13 -16.98
C LYS A 338 18.87 -29.45 -17.96
N SER A 339 18.68 -30.01 -19.16
CA SER A 339 17.84 -29.41 -20.20
C SER A 339 16.38 -29.22 -19.75
N SER A 340 15.79 -30.24 -19.12
CA SER A 340 14.40 -30.18 -18.64
C SER A 340 14.20 -29.16 -17.52
N LEU A 341 15.11 -29.12 -16.54
CA LEU A 341 15.04 -28.15 -15.44
C LEU A 341 15.22 -26.70 -15.92
N ILE A 342 16.20 -26.45 -16.81
CA ILE A 342 16.41 -25.11 -17.38
C ILE A 342 15.18 -24.67 -18.17
N LYS A 343 14.59 -25.56 -18.98
CA LYS A 343 13.35 -25.25 -19.72
C LYS A 343 12.21 -24.91 -18.76
N SER A 344 12.05 -25.66 -17.67
CA SER A 344 11.03 -25.41 -16.65
C SER A 344 11.23 -24.08 -15.91
N ALA A 345 12.48 -23.73 -15.56
CA ALA A 345 12.81 -22.45 -14.94
C ALA A 345 12.62 -21.28 -15.90
N LYS A 346 13.03 -21.42 -17.18
CA LYS A 346 12.81 -20.41 -18.23
C LYS A 346 11.34 -20.22 -18.59
N ALA A 347 10.51 -21.25 -18.43
CA ALA A 347 9.06 -21.15 -18.61
C ALA A 347 8.38 -20.35 -17.48
N CYS A 348 9.07 -20.10 -16.36
CA CYS A 348 8.55 -19.23 -15.32
C CYS A 348 8.72 -17.77 -15.73
N THR A 349 7.63 -17.01 -15.70
CA THR A 349 7.63 -15.58 -15.99
C THR A 349 8.03 -14.78 -14.76
N ALA A 350 8.68 -13.63 -14.98
CA ALA A 350 8.88 -12.64 -13.93
C ALA A 350 7.52 -12.17 -13.37
N LEU A 351 7.44 -12.01 -12.05
CA LEU A 351 6.24 -11.52 -11.37
C LEU A 351 6.12 -10.02 -11.58
N LYS A 352 4.89 -9.54 -11.78
CA LYS A 352 4.62 -8.12 -12.05
C LYS A 352 3.34 -7.72 -11.34
N ILE A 353 3.43 -6.73 -10.45
CA ILE A 353 2.22 -6.07 -9.96
C ILE A 353 1.62 -5.30 -11.14
N LYS A 354 0.42 -5.72 -11.56
CA LYS A 354 -0.23 -5.18 -12.76
C LYS A 354 -1.00 -3.91 -12.44
N PHE A 355 -0.81 -2.90 -13.29
CA PHE A 355 -1.45 -1.59 -13.18
C PHE A 355 -2.41 -1.39 -14.35
N GLY A 356 -3.61 -1.98 -14.22
CA GLY A 356 -4.52 -2.07 -15.35
C GLY A 356 -3.92 -2.90 -16.48
N SER A 357 -3.98 -2.39 -17.71
CA SER A 357 -3.32 -3.00 -18.87
C SER A 357 -1.80 -2.79 -18.91
N ASN A 358 -1.28 -1.86 -18.08
CA ASN A 358 0.14 -1.49 -18.06
C ASN A 358 0.89 -2.20 -16.91
N PHE A 359 2.20 -2.31 -17.06
CA PHE A 359 3.10 -2.70 -15.97
C PHE A 359 4.21 -1.66 -15.86
N ILE A 360 4.61 -1.34 -14.63
CA ILE A 360 5.72 -0.42 -14.38
C ILE A 360 7.00 -1.24 -14.53
N ASP A 361 7.70 -1.06 -15.65
CA ASP A 361 9.06 -1.57 -15.76
C ASP A 361 10.02 -0.55 -15.15
N SER A 362 11.16 -1.03 -14.65
CA SER A 362 12.22 -0.16 -14.09
C SER A 362 12.79 0.83 -15.11
N GLY A 363 12.52 0.62 -16.41
CA GLY A 363 12.87 1.54 -17.49
C GLY A 363 11.93 2.74 -17.66
N THR A 364 10.72 2.73 -17.09
CA THR A 364 9.74 3.81 -17.30
C THR A 364 10.19 5.16 -16.72
N PRO A 365 10.85 5.22 -15.54
CA PRO A 365 11.48 6.46 -15.07
C PRO A 365 12.83 6.76 -15.76
N MET A 366 13.57 5.72 -16.18
CA MET A 366 14.98 5.85 -16.58
C MET A 366 15.23 6.31 -18.02
N LYS A 367 14.26 6.19 -18.95
CA LYS A 367 14.35 6.92 -20.23
C LYS A 367 14.13 8.42 -20.08
N ASN A 368 13.68 8.88 -18.90
CA ASN A 368 13.57 10.28 -18.54
C ASN A 368 14.44 10.63 -17.31
N LYS A 369 15.71 10.17 -17.30
CA LYS A 369 16.72 10.50 -16.27
C LYS A 369 16.90 12.02 -16.05
N ARG A 370 16.46 12.89 -16.98
CA ARG A 370 16.44 14.35 -16.77
C ARG A 370 15.33 14.81 -15.81
N SER A 371 14.14 14.20 -15.87
CA SER A 371 13.00 14.64 -15.06
C SER A 371 13.15 14.28 -13.56
N MET A 372 13.77 13.14 -13.25
CA MET A 372 13.99 12.72 -11.84
C MET A 372 15.15 13.48 -11.16
N LYS A 373 16.13 13.97 -11.93
CA LYS A 373 17.15 14.91 -11.42
C LYS A 373 16.56 16.28 -11.10
N LEU A 374 15.62 16.77 -11.92
CA LEU A 374 14.89 18.02 -11.66
C LEU A 374 14.01 17.94 -10.40
N HIS A 375 13.38 16.80 -10.13
CA HIS A 375 12.65 16.61 -8.87
C HIS A 375 13.57 16.47 -7.65
N ALA A 376 14.74 15.87 -7.78
CA ALA A 376 15.72 15.80 -6.69
C ALA A 376 16.31 17.19 -6.36
N SER A 377 16.57 18.03 -7.37
CA SER A 377 17.02 19.42 -7.15
C SER A 377 15.95 20.32 -6.52
N SER A 378 14.67 20.01 -6.72
CA SER A 378 13.57 20.71 -6.03
C SER A 378 13.40 20.26 -4.57
N LEU A 379 13.94 19.09 -4.20
CA LEU A 379 13.95 18.59 -2.81
C LEU A 379 15.03 19.27 -1.97
N ASP A 380 16.21 19.55 -2.55
CA ASP A 380 17.31 20.24 -1.84
C ASP A 380 16.95 21.69 -1.44
N HIS A 381 15.96 22.32 -2.08
CA HIS A 381 15.44 23.64 -1.65
C HIS A 381 14.26 23.53 -0.66
N ALA A 382 13.51 22.43 -0.65
CA ALA A 382 12.41 22.21 0.31
C ALA A 382 12.89 21.68 1.68
N GLU A 383 14.11 21.14 1.77
CA GLU A 383 14.71 20.66 3.04
C GLU A 383 14.92 21.76 4.09
N SER A 384 14.94 23.03 3.70
CA SER A 384 15.07 24.15 4.65
C SER A 384 13.77 24.50 5.41
N SER A 385 12.61 23.93 5.00
CA SER A 385 11.30 24.29 5.57
C SER A 385 10.55 23.13 6.25
N PHE A 386 11.05 21.89 6.20
CA PHE A 386 10.36 20.71 6.76
C PHE A 386 11.28 19.85 7.64
N VAL A 387 11.29 20.13 8.95
CA VAL A 387 12.10 19.45 9.98
C VAL A 387 11.52 18.09 10.44
N ILE A 388 10.56 17.51 9.72
CA ILE A 388 9.87 16.28 10.17
C ILE A 388 9.91 15.15 9.14
N LEU A 389 10.97 15.03 8.33
CA LEU A 389 11.23 13.74 7.67
C LEU A 389 12.03 12.84 8.62
N PRO A 390 11.58 11.61 8.97
CA PRO A 390 12.37 10.70 9.77
C PRO A 390 13.70 10.35 9.05
N PRO A 391 14.87 10.46 9.70
CA PRO A 391 16.18 10.17 9.11
C PRO A 391 16.31 8.78 8.46
N LEU A 392 15.48 7.82 8.90
CA LEU A 392 15.45 6.45 8.39
C LEU A 392 14.93 6.33 6.95
N LEU A 393 14.10 7.29 6.48
CA LEU A 393 13.52 7.26 5.14
C LEU A 393 14.53 7.74 4.09
N LEU A 394 15.36 8.74 4.44
CA LEU A 394 16.53 9.15 3.67
C LEU A 394 17.58 8.02 3.56
N GLN A 395 17.77 7.25 4.63
CA GLN A 395 18.74 6.16 4.64
C GLN A 395 18.34 5.01 3.70
N SER A 396 17.05 4.71 3.57
CA SER A 396 16.58 3.66 2.62
C SER A 396 16.73 4.07 1.15
N ILE A 397 16.54 5.35 0.83
CA ILE A 397 16.77 5.92 -0.50
C ILE A 397 18.27 5.88 -0.86
N GLN A 398 19.16 6.19 0.09
CA GLN A 398 20.61 6.16 -0.13
C GLN A 398 21.16 4.73 -0.26
N ILE A 399 20.65 3.76 0.51
CA ILE A 399 21.02 2.34 0.39
C ILE A 399 20.69 1.80 -1.01
N ASN A 400 19.56 2.22 -1.59
CA ASN A 400 19.14 1.78 -2.93
C ASN A 400 20.09 2.30 -4.04
N ARG A 401 20.60 3.54 -3.92
CA ARG A 401 21.64 4.09 -4.82
C ARG A 401 22.96 3.30 -4.73
N GLY A 402 23.32 2.83 -3.54
CA GLY A 402 24.53 2.02 -3.34
C GLY A 402 24.47 0.68 -4.06
N THR A 403 23.31 0.01 -4.02
CA THR A 403 23.12 -1.31 -4.66
C THR A 403 23.09 -1.25 -6.20
N GLU A 404 22.58 -0.18 -6.79
CA GLU A 404 22.57 0.00 -8.25
C GLU A 404 23.99 0.27 -8.80
N ASN A 405 24.79 1.10 -8.13
CA ASN A 405 26.19 1.36 -8.49
C ASN A 405 27.09 0.10 -8.41
N ILE A 406 26.82 -0.79 -7.46
CA ILE A 406 27.54 -2.07 -7.34
C ILE A 406 27.13 -3.02 -8.47
N GLN A 407 25.87 -2.99 -8.90
CA GLN A 407 25.38 -3.84 -9.98
C GLN A 407 25.91 -3.39 -11.36
N GLU A 408 26.02 -2.07 -11.59
CA GLU A 408 26.65 -1.50 -12.78
C GLU A 408 28.16 -1.83 -12.85
N LYS A 409 28.87 -1.79 -11.70
CA LYS A 409 30.27 -2.24 -11.62
C LYS A 409 30.43 -3.75 -11.87
N LEU A 410 29.53 -4.59 -11.37
CA LEU A 410 29.56 -6.04 -11.59
C LEU A 410 29.25 -6.42 -13.05
N GLU A 411 28.33 -5.73 -13.71
CA GLU A 411 28.04 -5.93 -15.14
C GLU A 411 29.23 -5.50 -16.03
N ASN A 412 29.94 -4.42 -15.67
CA ASN A 412 31.16 -4.00 -16.36
C ASN A 412 32.34 -4.98 -16.16
N ILE A 413 32.46 -5.58 -14.97
CA ILE A 413 33.49 -6.60 -14.70
C ILE A 413 33.20 -7.91 -15.44
N GLN A 414 31.91 -8.32 -15.54
CA GLN A 414 31.54 -9.49 -16.34
C GLN A 414 31.68 -9.28 -17.84
N ALA A 415 31.47 -8.07 -18.34
CA ALA A 415 31.68 -7.74 -19.75
C ALA A 415 33.18 -7.70 -20.13
N GLY A 416 34.06 -7.28 -19.21
CA GLY A 416 35.51 -7.26 -19.43
C GLY A 416 36.20 -8.63 -19.34
N GLY A 417 35.60 -9.61 -18.66
CA GLY A 417 36.20 -10.93 -18.43
C GLY A 417 36.07 -11.94 -19.59
N CYS A 418 35.22 -11.67 -20.59
CA CYS A 418 34.99 -12.60 -21.71
C CYS A 418 35.85 -12.33 -22.96
N ALA A 419 36.69 -11.30 -22.96
CA ALA A 419 37.43 -10.89 -24.16
C ALA A 419 38.86 -11.48 -24.29
N ASN A 420 39.34 -12.30 -23.35
CA ASN A 420 40.77 -12.66 -23.32
C ASN A 420 41.12 -14.17 -23.22
N VAL A 421 40.22 -15.08 -23.60
CA VAL A 421 40.53 -16.53 -23.61
C VAL A 421 40.03 -17.22 -24.89
N ILE A 422 40.32 -16.68 -26.07
CA ILE A 422 40.30 -17.45 -27.33
C ILE A 422 41.35 -16.86 -28.28
N CYS A 423 42.62 -17.27 -28.14
CA CYS A 423 43.61 -17.27 -29.24
C CYS A 423 44.94 -17.87 -28.76
N ARG A 424 45.00 -19.19 -28.60
CA ARG A 424 46.28 -19.94 -28.66
C ARG A 424 46.03 -21.43 -28.89
N GLN A 425 45.90 -21.80 -30.16
CA GLN A 425 46.37 -23.08 -30.72
C GLN A 425 46.19 -23.04 -32.24
N ARG A 426 47.28 -22.70 -32.93
CA ARG A 426 47.65 -23.19 -34.25
C ARG A 426 49.14 -23.44 -34.22
#